data_AF-A0A7J2TKM6-F1
#
_entry.id   AF-A0A7J2TKM6-F1
#
_cell.length_a   1.000
_cell.length_b   1.000
_cell.length_c   1.000
_cell.angle_alpha   90.00
_cell.angle_beta   90.00
_cell.angle_gamma   90.00
#
_symmetry.space_group_name_H-M   'P 1'
#
loop_
_entity.id
_entity.type
_entity.pdbx_description
1 polymer ?
#
loop_
_entity_poly.entity_id
_entity_poly.type
_entity_poly.pdbx_seq_one_letter_code
_entity_poly.pdbx_strand_id
1 'polypeptide(L)'
;MQISMELLTLGLAVSTSALSAAYYMDYKGRNKDQLVQGVIAVFGGLIAFMSLFFSWVTVEGFEVSGFDLGIVFVYLTNNQLVRALTFFLIFFALMIILGGFLQIIGYGLAKEIIRTSSILNVFLTVIIVLWLSFIPVRTLSLIL
;
A
#
# COMPACT_ATOMS: atom_id res chain seq x y z
N MET A 1 -13.53 0.23 -23.79
CA MET A 1 -12.31 0.76 -23.15
C MET A 1 -12.19 0.06 -21.80
N GLN A 2 -11.54 -1.10 -21.74
CA GLN A 2 -11.31 -1.84 -20.50
C GLN A 2 -10.19 -1.13 -19.75
N ILE A 3 -10.50 -0.47 -18.64
CA ILE A 3 -9.49 -0.05 -17.67
C ILE A 3 -8.87 -1.35 -17.15
N SER A 4 -7.57 -1.55 -17.35
CA SER A 4 -6.90 -2.75 -16.82
C SER A 4 -7.09 -2.78 -15.30
N MET A 5 -7.46 -3.94 -14.78
CA MET A 5 -7.79 -4.13 -13.37
C MET A 5 -6.65 -3.68 -12.44
N GLU A 6 -5.41 -3.78 -12.92
CA GLU A 6 -4.16 -3.30 -12.30
C GLU A 6 -4.11 -1.79 -12.07
N LEU A 7 -4.52 -0.99 -13.06
CA LEU A 7 -4.56 0.47 -12.93
C LEU A 7 -5.60 0.88 -11.87
N LEU A 8 -6.64 0.07 -11.72
CA LEU A 8 -7.73 0.28 -10.78
C LEU A 8 -7.32 -0.11 -9.35
N THR A 9 -6.58 -1.21 -9.15
CA THR A 9 -6.06 -1.64 -7.84
C THR A 9 -4.95 -0.74 -7.33
N LEU A 10 -3.99 -0.37 -8.19
CA LEU A 10 -2.95 0.62 -7.87
C LEU A 10 -3.55 2.00 -7.60
N GLY A 11 -4.48 2.44 -8.45
CA GLY A 11 -5.20 3.70 -8.29
C GLY A 11 -5.98 3.76 -6.99
N LEU A 12 -6.68 2.69 -6.62
CA LEU A 12 -7.38 2.57 -5.33
C LEU A 12 -6.41 2.64 -4.16
N ALA A 13 -5.34 1.82 -4.16
CA ALA A 13 -4.37 1.79 -3.06
C ALA A 13 -3.70 3.16 -2.83
N VAL A 14 -3.33 3.86 -3.89
CA VAL A 14 -2.69 5.18 -3.82
C VAL A 14 -3.70 6.25 -3.40
N SER A 15 -4.91 6.25 -3.99
CA SER A 15 -5.93 7.25 -3.68
C SER A 15 -6.48 7.13 -2.27
N THR A 16 -6.72 5.91 -1.74
CA THR A 16 -7.19 5.72 -0.36
C THR A 16 -6.11 6.08 0.66
N SER A 17 -4.85 5.77 0.37
CA SER A 17 -3.72 6.14 1.23
C SER A 17 -3.49 7.66 1.23
N ALA A 18 -3.60 8.31 0.07
CA ALA A 18 -3.51 9.76 -0.07
C ALA A 18 -4.70 10.48 0.58
N LEU A 19 -5.93 9.97 0.44
CA LEU A 19 -7.12 10.49 1.11
C LEU A 19 -6.99 10.39 2.63
N SER A 20 -6.52 9.26 3.14
CA SER A 20 -6.25 9.08 4.58
C SER A 20 -5.22 10.10 5.09
N ALA A 21 -4.17 10.37 4.33
CA ALA A 21 -3.16 11.38 4.68
C ALA A 21 -3.69 12.82 4.59
N ALA A 22 -4.44 13.16 3.53
CA ALA A 22 -4.97 14.50 3.29
C ALA A 22 -6.04 14.88 4.33
N TYR A 23 -6.95 13.95 4.67
CA TYR A 23 -7.97 14.17 5.69
C TYR A 23 -7.36 14.41 7.09
N TYR A 24 -6.17 13.86 7.33
CA TYR A 24 -5.43 14.06 8.58
C TYR A 24 -4.62 15.35 8.65
N MET A 25 -4.22 15.93 7.51
CA MET A 25 -3.47 17.19 7.48
C MET A 25 -4.37 18.42 7.69
N ASP A 26 -5.65 18.35 7.32
CA ASP A 26 -6.55 19.52 7.33
C ASP A 26 -7.34 19.70 8.64
N TYR A 27 -7.40 18.68 9.51
CA TYR A 27 -8.34 18.70 10.65
C TYR A 27 -7.77 19.34 11.93
N LYS A 28 -7.51 20.66 11.87
CA LYS A 28 -7.27 21.53 13.03
C LYS A 28 -8.60 21.93 13.68
N GLY A 29 -9.17 21.04 14.49
CA GLY A 29 -10.07 21.44 15.57
C GLY A 29 -11.51 20.91 15.49
N ARG A 30 -11.74 19.77 16.13
CA ARG A 30 -12.89 19.44 17.02
C ARG A 30 -12.86 17.95 17.33
N ASN A 31 -13.02 17.59 18.60
CA ASN A 31 -13.00 16.20 19.11
C ASN A 31 -14.09 15.27 18.53
N LYS A 32 -15.03 15.78 17.72
CA LYS A 32 -16.13 14.97 17.17
C LYS A 32 -15.73 14.06 16.00
N ASP A 33 -14.55 14.25 15.40
CA ASP A 33 -14.15 13.48 14.21
C ASP A 33 -13.09 12.42 14.48
N GLN A 34 -12.73 12.15 15.74
CA GLN A 34 -11.74 11.10 16.06
C GLN A 34 -12.24 9.71 15.66
N LEU A 35 -13.53 9.42 15.88
CA LEU A 35 -14.14 8.14 15.53
C LEU A 35 -14.17 7.96 14.01
N VAL A 36 -14.60 8.99 13.27
CA VAL A 36 -14.63 9.00 11.80
C VAL A 36 -13.22 8.87 11.21
N GLN A 37 -12.25 9.65 11.71
CA GLN A 37 -10.84 9.58 11.28
C GLN A 37 -10.23 8.20 11.54
N GLY A 38 -10.49 7.62 12.72
CA GLY A 38 -10.02 6.28 13.06
C GLY A 38 -10.64 5.20 12.18
N VAL A 39 -11.96 5.27 11.93
CA VAL A 39 -12.64 4.35 11.00
C VAL A 39 -12.10 4.47 9.58
N ILE A 40 -11.91 5.69 9.07
CA ILE A 40 -11.30 5.92 7.74
C ILE A 40 -9.89 5.34 7.69
N ALA A 41 -9.08 5.53 8.75
CA ALA A 41 -7.74 4.97 8.81
C ALA A 41 -7.74 3.44 8.82
N VAL A 42 -8.64 2.80 9.58
CA VAL A 42 -8.79 1.33 9.58
C VAL A 42 -9.16 0.84 8.18
N PHE A 43 -10.15 1.45 7.52
CA PHE A 43 -10.52 1.07 6.17
C PHE A 43 -9.41 1.33 5.16
N GLY A 44 -8.70 2.46 5.25
CA GLY A 44 -7.56 2.78 4.40
C GLY A 44 -6.42 1.76 4.55
N GLY A 45 -6.10 1.38 5.78
CA GLY A 45 -5.11 0.35 6.08
C GLY A 45 -5.55 -1.04 5.60
N LEU A 46 -6.84 -1.40 5.76
CA LEU A 46 -7.39 -2.65 5.23
C LEU A 46 -7.35 -2.70 3.71
N ILE A 47 -7.68 -1.60 3.03
CA ILE A 47 -7.62 -1.52 1.56
C ILE A 47 -6.16 -1.64 1.09
N ALA A 48 -5.22 -0.93 1.74
CA ALA A 48 -3.80 -1.05 1.44
C ALA A 48 -3.24 -2.45 1.70
N PHE A 49 -3.76 -3.15 2.71
CA PHE A 49 -3.39 -4.54 2.97
C PHE A 49 -3.97 -5.49 1.91
N MET A 50 -5.26 -5.37 1.60
CA MET A 50 -5.94 -6.19 0.61
C MET A 50 -5.38 -5.96 -0.80
N SER A 51 -4.93 -4.75 -1.12
CA SER A 51 -4.34 -4.45 -2.42
C SER A 51 -3.11 -5.31 -2.71
N LEU A 52 -2.35 -5.72 -1.70
CA LEU A 52 -1.17 -6.57 -1.85
C LEU A 52 -1.52 -7.98 -2.35
N PHE A 53 -2.74 -8.45 -2.12
CA PHE A 53 -3.19 -9.76 -2.58
C PHE A 53 -3.81 -9.73 -3.97
N PHE A 54 -4.09 -8.55 -4.52
CA PHE A 54 -4.58 -8.41 -5.89
C PHE A 54 -3.42 -8.40 -6.88
N SER A 55 -3.74 -8.73 -8.14
CA SER A 55 -2.80 -8.63 -9.26
C SER A 55 -2.34 -7.18 -9.41
N TRP A 56 -1.03 -6.99 -9.31
CA TRP A 56 -0.37 -5.70 -9.58
C TRP A 56 0.18 -5.65 -10.99
N VAL A 57 0.52 -6.81 -11.54
CA VAL A 57 1.13 -6.95 -12.86
C VAL A 57 0.61 -8.22 -13.51
N THR A 58 0.11 -8.11 -14.73
CA THR A 58 -0.20 -9.25 -15.60
C THR A 58 0.79 -9.29 -16.74
N VAL A 59 1.51 -10.40 -16.88
CA VAL A 59 2.43 -10.64 -18.00
C VAL A 59 1.99 -11.89 -18.73
N GLU A 60 1.70 -11.75 -20.03
CA GLU A 60 1.33 -12.86 -20.94
C GLU A 60 0.20 -13.76 -20.41
N GLY A 61 -0.71 -13.23 -19.58
CA GLY A 61 -1.85 -13.95 -19.01
C GLY A 61 -1.61 -14.52 -17.61
N PHE A 62 -0.40 -14.36 -17.06
CA PHE A 62 -0.10 -14.68 -15.66
C PHE A 62 -0.21 -13.43 -14.78
N GLU A 63 -1.06 -13.51 -13.77
CA GLU A 63 -1.29 -12.46 -12.77
C GLU A 63 -0.34 -12.64 -11.59
N VAL A 64 0.42 -11.60 -11.26
CA VAL A 64 1.32 -11.58 -10.11
C VAL A 64 0.78 -10.62 -9.06
N SER A 65 0.54 -11.17 -7.86
CA SER A 65 0.10 -10.39 -6.72
C SER A 65 1.21 -9.47 -6.18
N GLY A 66 0.83 -8.38 -5.52
CA GLY A 66 1.74 -7.51 -4.76
C GLY A 66 2.59 -8.27 -3.73
N PHE A 67 2.04 -9.33 -3.16
CA PHE A 67 2.71 -10.21 -2.20
C PHE A 67 3.77 -11.09 -2.88
N ASP A 68 3.39 -11.75 -3.98
CA ASP A 68 4.28 -12.68 -4.70
C ASP A 68 5.35 -11.95 -5.50
N LEU A 69 5.14 -10.69 -5.83
CA LEU A 69 6.12 -9.80 -6.45
C LEU A 69 7.47 -9.82 -5.72
N GLY A 70 7.47 -9.85 -4.39
CA GLY A 70 8.70 -9.91 -3.60
C GLY A 70 9.51 -11.18 -3.87
N ILE A 71 8.85 -12.31 -4.11
CA ILE A 71 9.50 -13.60 -4.39
C ILE A 71 10.00 -13.62 -5.84
N VAL A 72 9.17 -13.21 -6.79
CA VAL A 72 9.50 -13.15 -8.22
C VAL A 72 10.70 -12.21 -8.46
N PHE A 73 10.77 -11.08 -7.77
CA PHE A 73 11.90 -10.16 -7.87
C PHE A 73 13.19 -10.69 -7.29
N VAL A 74 13.14 -11.43 -6.17
CA VAL A 74 14.34 -12.09 -5.63
C VAL A 74 14.90 -13.07 -6.65
N TYR A 75 14.04 -13.81 -7.34
CA TYR A 75 14.45 -14.72 -8.39
C TYR A 75 15.10 -13.98 -9.59
N LEU A 76 14.52 -12.84 -10.00
CA LEU A 76 14.98 -12.03 -11.14
C LEU A 76 16.26 -11.22 -10.89
N THR A 77 16.35 -10.57 -9.74
CA THR A 77 17.39 -9.57 -9.44
C THR A 77 18.42 -10.06 -8.43
N ASN A 78 18.24 -11.28 -7.88
CA ASN A 78 19.01 -11.83 -6.77
C ASN A 78 19.13 -10.85 -5.59
N ASN A 79 18.13 -9.97 -5.43
CA ASN A 79 18.15 -8.88 -4.49
C ASN A 79 17.04 -9.05 -3.46
N GLN A 80 17.44 -9.33 -2.22
CA GLN A 80 16.51 -9.52 -1.09
C GLN A 80 15.81 -8.24 -0.67
N LEU A 81 16.28 -7.08 -1.13
CA LEU A 81 15.72 -5.78 -0.77
C LEU A 81 14.26 -5.67 -1.18
N VAL A 82 13.88 -6.12 -2.38
CA VAL A 82 12.50 -6.00 -2.87
C VAL A 82 11.54 -6.85 -2.04
N ARG A 83 11.96 -8.06 -1.65
CA ARG A 83 11.21 -8.90 -0.71
C ARG A 83 11.03 -8.22 0.64
N ALA A 84 12.06 -7.54 1.16
CA ALA A 84 11.95 -6.77 2.37
C ALA A 84 10.96 -5.59 2.22
N LEU A 85 10.93 -4.91 1.07
CA LEU A 85 9.98 -3.82 0.81
C LEU A 85 8.53 -4.31 0.87
N THR A 86 8.22 -5.49 0.30
CA THR A 86 6.87 -6.07 0.40
C THR A 86 6.47 -6.34 1.86
N PHE A 87 7.39 -6.87 2.68
CA PHE A 87 7.13 -7.03 4.12
C PHE A 87 6.94 -5.70 4.84
N PHE A 88 7.68 -4.66 4.47
CA PHE A 88 7.47 -3.32 5.01
C PHE A 88 6.11 -2.73 4.62
N LEU A 89 5.61 -2.97 3.39
CA LEU A 89 4.26 -2.56 3.00
C LEU A 89 3.19 -3.22 3.88
N ILE A 90 3.31 -4.53 4.13
CA ILE A 90 2.41 -5.25 5.04
C ILE A 90 2.49 -4.65 6.44
N PHE A 91 3.71 -4.45 6.95
CA PHE A 91 3.94 -3.87 8.26
C PHE A 91 3.30 -2.48 8.39
N PHE A 92 3.47 -1.60 7.40
CA PHE A 92 2.88 -0.28 7.42
C PHE A 92 1.35 -0.31 7.28
N ALA A 93 0.79 -1.20 6.49
CA ALA A 93 -0.66 -1.39 6.42
C ALA A 93 -1.24 -1.80 7.79
N LEU A 94 -0.58 -2.74 8.48
CA LEU A 94 -0.96 -3.13 9.84
C LEU A 94 -0.79 -1.98 10.85
N MET A 95 0.28 -1.19 10.74
CA MET A 95 0.48 0.01 11.57
C MET A 95 -0.61 1.07 11.35
N ILE A 96 -1.09 1.25 10.12
CA ILE A 96 -2.21 2.16 9.81
C ILE A 96 -3.50 1.64 10.46
N ILE A 97 -3.79 0.34 10.37
CA ILE A 97 -4.95 -0.29 11.02
C ILE A 97 -4.87 -0.12 12.54
N LEU A 98 -3.72 -0.44 13.13
CA LEU A 98 -3.46 -0.27 14.56
C LEU A 98 -3.61 1.20 14.99
N GLY A 99 -3.04 2.12 14.22
CA GLY A 99 -3.18 3.55 14.42
C GLY A 99 -4.65 3.99 14.37
N GLY A 100 -5.44 3.44 13.44
CA GLY A 100 -6.88 3.69 13.34
C GLY A 100 -7.64 3.24 14.59
N PHE A 101 -7.34 2.04 15.12
CA PHE A 101 -7.91 1.60 16.40
C PHE A 101 -7.48 2.48 17.58
N LEU A 102 -6.21 2.84 17.67
CA LEU A 102 -5.70 3.77 18.69
C LEU A 102 -6.39 5.14 18.61
N GLN A 103 -6.71 5.61 17.39
CA GLN A 103 -7.44 6.85 17.19
C GLN A 103 -8.88 6.76 17.70
N ILE A 104 -9.56 5.63 17.47
CA ILE A 104 -10.93 5.39 17.96
C ILE A 104 -10.96 5.42 19.49
N ILE A 105 -9.91 4.88 20.14
CA ILE A 105 -9.77 4.88 21.61
C ILE A 105 -9.37 6.27 22.15
N GLY A 106 -8.87 7.17 21.30
CA GLY A 106 -8.49 8.53 21.68
C GLY A 106 -7.03 8.71 22.09
N TYR A 107 -6.14 7.78 21.73
CA TYR A 107 -4.71 7.93 22.00
C TYR A 107 -4.07 9.01 21.11
N GLY A 108 -3.37 9.96 21.71
CA GLY A 108 -2.73 11.08 20.99
C GLY A 108 -1.66 10.65 19.98
N LEU A 109 -0.97 9.53 20.23
CA LEU A 109 0.06 8.97 19.35
C LEU A 109 -0.50 8.40 18.03
N ALA A 110 -1.81 8.13 17.98
CA ALA A 110 -2.45 7.51 16.82
C ALA A 110 -2.27 8.33 15.53
N LYS A 111 -2.39 9.67 15.63
CA LYS A 111 -2.26 10.56 14.47
C LYS A 111 -0.89 10.45 13.82
N GLU A 112 0.16 10.41 14.64
CA GLU A 112 1.55 10.39 14.17
C GLU A 112 1.90 9.03 13.57
N ILE A 113 1.40 7.95 14.17
CA ILE A 113 1.52 6.59 13.64
C ILE A 113 0.85 6.48 12.27
N ILE A 114 -0.41 6.89 12.14
CA ILE A 114 -1.16 6.80 10.87
C ILE A 114 -0.47 7.62 9.80
N ARG A 115 -0.08 8.87 10.11
CA ARG A 115 0.56 9.77 9.16
C ARG A 115 1.90 9.23 8.68
N THR A 116 2.78 8.85 9.60
CA THR A 116 4.13 8.36 9.26
C THR A 116 4.04 7.05 8.47
N SER A 117 3.19 6.13 8.92
CA SER A 117 3.01 4.84 8.24
C SER A 117 2.40 5.00 6.85
N SER A 118 1.41 5.89 6.69
CA SER A 118 0.80 6.16 5.38
C SER A 118 1.80 6.78 4.38
N ILE A 119 2.61 7.74 4.83
CA ILE A 119 3.64 8.36 3.98
C ILE A 119 4.68 7.33 3.55
N LEU A 120 5.16 6.50 4.49
CA LEU A 120 6.13 5.44 4.18
C LEU A 120 5.53 4.38 3.25
N ASN A 121 4.26 4.00 3.45
CA ASN A 121 3.56 3.06 2.59
C ASN A 121 3.46 3.56 1.15
N VAL A 122 3.04 4.82 0.95
CA VAL A 122 3.00 5.45 -0.38
C VAL A 122 4.39 5.53 -1.01
N PHE A 123 5.38 5.97 -0.25
CA PHE A 123 6.76 6.09 -0.74
C PHE A 123 7.32 4.75 -1.21
N LEU A 124 7.14 3.69 -0.42
CA LEU A 124 7.58 2.34 -0.78
C LEU A 124 6.82 1.78 -1.98
N THR A 125 5.52 2.02 -2.06
CA THR A 125 4.70 1.59 -3.20
C THR A 125 5.22 2.22 -4.50
N VAL A 126 5.52 3.53 -4.48
CA VAL A 126 6.11 4.23 -5.64
C VAL A 126 7.48 3.64 -6.02
N ILE A 127 8.34 3.32 -5.05
CA ILE A 127 9.63 2.69 -5.32
C ILE A 127 9.44 1.33 -6.02
N ILE A 128 8.51 0.50 -5.55
CA ILE A 128 8.23 -0.81 -6.14
C ILE A 128 7.70 -0.67 -7.57
N VAL A 129 6.78 0.28 -7.80
CA VAL A 129 6.24 0.56 -9.14
C VAL A 129 7.33 1.06 -10.09
N LEU A 130 8.22 1.94 -9.61
CA LEU A 130 9.36 2.40 -10.41
C LEU A 130 10.32 1.25 -10.73
N TRP A 131 10.63 0.40 -9.75
CA TRP A 131 11.46 -0.79 -9.96
C TRP A 131 10.85 -1.76 -10.98
N LEU A 132 9.53 -1.97 -10.92
CA LEU A 132 8.78 -2.73 -11.92
C LEU A 132 8.93 -2.18 -13.33
N SER A 133 8.89 -0.85 -13.47
CA SER A 133 9.06 -0.18 -14.76
C SER A 133 10.43 -0.42 -15.41
N PHE A 134 11.47 -0.72 -14.61
CA PHE A 134 12.80 -1.03 -15.13
C PHE A 134 12.98 -2.49 -15.57
N ILE A 135 12.05 -3.39 -15.25
CA ILE A 135 12.16 -4.80 -15.67
C ILE A 135 11.59 -4.96 -17.08
N PRO A 136 12.38 -5.47 -18.05
CA PRO A 136 11.87 -5.74 -19.39
C PRO A 136 10.78 -6.82 -19.32
N VAL A 137 9.62 -6.54 -19.92
CA VAL A 137 8.45 -7.46 -19.96
C VAL A 137 8.84 -8.85 -20.48
N ARG A 138 9.79 -8.94 -21.43
CA ARG A 138 10.28 -10.20 -21.98
C ARG A 138 11.02 -11.10 -20.97
N THR A 139 11.64 -10.51 -19.96
CA THR A 139 12.33 -11.26 -18.90
C THR A 139 11.32 -11.81 -17.90
N LEU A 140 10.19 -11.11 -17.73
CA LEU A 140 9.11 -11.48 -16.84
C LEU A 140 8.29 -12.67 -17.39
N SER A 141 8.08 -12.74 -18.71
CA SER A 141 7.37 -13.87 -19.35
C SER A 141 8.17 -15.16 -19.47
N LEU A 142 9.49 -15.12 -19.29
CA LEU A 142 10.33 -16.33 -19.28
C LEU A 142 10.33 -17.06 -17.92
N ILE A 143 9.80 -16.41 -16.88
CA ILE A 143 9.89 -16.87 -15.48
C ILE A 143 8.51 -17.20 -14.90
N LEU A 144 7.46 -16.55 -15.41
CA LEU A 144 6.07 -16.91 -15.16
C LEU A 144 5.62 -18.03 -16.10
#